data_AF-A0A952YBG0-F1
#
_entry.id   AF-A0A952YBG0-F1
#
_cell.length_a   1.000
_cell.length_b   1.000
_cell.length_c   1.000
_cell.angle_alpha   90.00
_cell.angle_beta   90.00
_cell.angle_gamma   90.00
#
_symmetry.space_group_name_H-M   'P 1'
#
loop_
_entity.id
_entity.type
_entity.pdbx_description
1 polymer ?
#
loop_
_entity_poly.entity_id
_entity_poly.type
_entity_poly.pdbx_seq_one_letter_code
_entity_poly.pdbx_strand_id
1 'polypeptide(L)'
;MLTTHSRYMLVKAKGGFGNRILSAVTGILLAEVAGRTPVIDWRDGEYMARGNNAYPLLFDDPVGIDSAEFDDRQDVSPSLWAGRLADHPTDVIEQLFPDNHSNPFIYRKLSVDLARPVADTDLAVFWSYLPKMARIRRQVQQLPAYRGLSTSEITRNVLTRYFTPNNRVRARVQEVLKDRKRPIIGVHIRYTDRKVSLDRIFHEVAGLRERMPDAPIFLATDNQRVQESFRSKFDNVIVIEKALGDDVNSLHEHVVHDDPLREAENALVDMWTLAGCDWLVHSRHSTFSVAAAEIGAIPKSNQRDIDRHNARVVLKRWVQTWA
;
A
#
# COMPACT_ATOMS: atom_id res chain seq x y z
N MET A 1 3.73 37.99 14.98
CA MET A 1 4.29 36.64 15.12
C MET A 1 3.15 35.69 15.41
N LEU A 2 2.64 34.97 14.40
CA LEU A 2 1.62 33.94 14.60
C LEU A 2 2.35 32.64 14.98
N THR A 3 2.46 32.36 16.27
CA THR A 3 2.77 31.02 16.78
C THR A 3 1.55 30.15 16.53
N THR A 4 1.44 29.60 15.32
CA THR A 4 0.40 28.60 15.03
C THR A 4 0.74 27.35 15.84
N HIS A 5 -0.10 27.02 16.83
CA HIS A 5 -0.07 25.72 17.49
C HIS A 5 -0.15 24.63 16.40
N SER A 6 0.94 23.90 16.21
CA SER A 6 1.03 22.86 15.19
C SER A 6 0.11 21.70 15.58
N ARG A 7 -0.85 21.39 14.71
CA ARG A 7 -1.77 20.26 14.88
C ARG A 7 -1.37 19.12 13.95
N TYR A 8 -1.39 17.90 14.47
CA TYR A 8 -0.86 16.73 13.78
C TYR A 8 -1.92 15.64 13.61
N MET A 9 -1.74 14.85 12.57
CA MET A 9 -2.45 13.59 12.33
C MET A 9 -1.42 12.47 12.22
N LEU A 10 -1.33 11.62 13.25
CA LEU A 10 -0.48 10.44 13.23
C LEU A 10 -1.17 9.34 12.41
N VAL A 11 -0.51 8.87 11.36
CA VAL A 11 -1.04 7.90 10.40
C VAL A 11 -0.37 6.56 10.63
N LYS A 12 -1.05 5.67 11.35
CA LYS A 12 -0.58 4.31 11.66
C LYS A 12 -1.01 3.33 10.57
N ALA A 13 -0.25 2.26 10.39
CA ALA A 13 -0.49 1.26 9.35
C ALA A 13 -0.70 -0.16 9.89
N LYS A 14 -1.09 -1.08 8.98
CA LYS A 14 -1.14 -2.53 9.20
C LYS A 14 -1.15 -3.27 7.85
N GLY A 15 -0.44 -4.40 7.76
CA GLY A 15 -0.40 -5.29 6.59
C GLY A 15 0.62 -4.85 5.54
N GLY A 16 0.68 -5.50 4.37
CA GLY A 16 1.71 -5.18 3.37
C GLY A 16 1.57 -3.81 2.68
N PHE A 17 2.61 -3.37 1.96
CA PHE A 17 2.72 -2.04 1.33
C PHE A 17 1.46 -1.52 0.65
N GLY A 18 0.77 -2.35 -0.14
CA GLY A 18 -0.46 -1.93 -0.81
C GLY A 18 -1.54 -1.42 0.14
N ASN A 19 -1.73 -2.08 1.29
CA ASN A 19 -2.67 -1.62 2.31
C ASN A 19 -2.14 -0.37 3.00
N ARG A 20 -0.87 -0.39 3.43
CA ARG A 20 -0.26 0.72 4.17
C ARG A 20 -0.30 2.02 3.39
N ILE A 21 0.14 2.00 2.13
CA ILE A 21 0.21 3.17 1.26
C ILE A 21 -1.19 3.72 1.00
N LEU A 22 -2.14 2.88 0.56
CA LEU A 22 -3.49 3.34 0.22
C LEU A 22 -4.28 3.82 1.46
N SER A 23 -4.11 3.16 2.61
CA SER A 23 -4.66 3.65 3.88
C SER A 23 -4.00 4.96 4.30
N ALA A 24 -2.69 5.09 4.18
CA ALA A 24 -1.98 6.32 4.54
C ALA A 24 -2.40 7.50 3.66
N VAL A 25 -2.64 7.29 2.36
CA VAL A 25 -3.26 8.31 1.49
C VAL A 25 -4.59 8.82 2.07
N THR A 26 -5.41 7.93 2.64
CA THR A 26 -6.65 8.33 3.32
C THR A 26 -6.35 9.20 4.55
N GLY A 27 -5.38 8.79 5.38
CA GLY A 27 -4.97 9.54 6.58
C GLY A 27 -4.39 10.92 6.28
N ILE A 28 -3.57 11.03 5.23
CA ILE A 28 -3.00 12.30 4.74
C ILE A 28 -4.11 13.26 4.31
N LEU A 29 -5.06 12.78 3.51
CA LEU A 29 -6.17 13.63 3.05
C LEU A 29 -7.07 14.08 4.20
N LEU A 30 -7.27 13.22 5.21
CA LEU A 30 -7.99 13.61 6.42
C LEU A 30 -7.23 14.67 7.22
N ALA A 31 -5.90 14.58 7.28
CA ALA A 31 -5.07 15.61 7.89
C ALA A 31 -5.28 16.95 7.18
N GLU A 32 -5.25 16.96 5.84
CA GLU A 32 -5.46 18.17 5.05
C GLU A 32 -6.87 18.74 5.22
N VAL A 33 -7.91 17.89 5.20
CA VAL A 33 -9.30 18.31 5.49
C VAL A 33 -9.42 18.94 6.88
N ALA A 34 -8.68 18.44 7.87
CA ALA A 34 -8.70 18.94 9.23
C ALA A 34 -7.71 20.10 9.48
N GLY A 35 -6.93 20.53 8.47
CA GLY A 35 -5.88 21.53 8.64
C GLY A 35 -4.79 21.09 9.62
N ARG A 36 -4.32 19.85 9.48
CA ARG A 36 -3.29 19.18 10.28
C ARG A 36 -2.12 18.73 9.41
N THR A 37 -0.94 18.66 10.00
CA THR A 37 0.24 18.05 9.37
C THR A 37 0.19 16.53 9.54
N PRO A 38 0.23 15.73 8.45
CA PRO A 38 0.27 14.27 8.57
C PRO A 38 1.68 13.80 8.97
N VAL A 39 1.77 12.90 9.95
CA VAL A 39 3.02 12.24 10.35
C VAL A 39 2.81 10.73 10.20
N ILE A 40 3.65 10.06 9.41
CA ILE A 40 3.47 8.64 9.10
C ILE A 40 4.26 7.79 10.09
N ASP A 41 3.55 6.88 10.78
CA ASP A 41 4.11 6.03 11.82
C ASP A 41 4.02 4.54 11.44
N TRP A 42 5.12 4.02 10.90
CA TRP A 42 5.28 2.61 10.51
C TRP A 42 6.31 1.91 11.40
N ARG A 43 6.30 2.21 12.71
CA ARG A 43 7.15 1.57 13.74
C ARG A 43 6.67 0.19 14.19
N ASP A 44 5.83 -0.47 13.41
CA ASP A 44 5.06 -1.64 13.84
C ASP A 44 5.76 -2.98 13.73
N GLY A 45 6.99 -3.01 13.21
CA GLY A 45 7.77 -4.24 13.16
C GLY A 45 7.67 -5.02 11.85
N GLU A 46 6.91 -4.56 10.87
CA GLU A 46 6.67 -5.32 9.62
C GLU A 46 7.88 -5.34 8.68
N TYR A 47 8.49 -4.18 8.47
CA TYR A 47 9.58 -3.99 7.49
C TYR A 47 10.90 -3.57 8.14
N MET A 48 10.86 -3.30 9.44
CA MET A 48 11.98 -2.90 10.28
C MET A 48 11.74 -3.49 11.67
N ALA A 49 12.79 -3.55 12.51
CA ALA A 49 12.61 -3.90 13.91
C ALA A 49 11.55 -2.99 14.58
N ARG A 50 10.71 -3.58 15.43
CA ARG A 50 9.64 -2.87 16.13
C ARG A 50 10.20 -1.64 16.88
N GLY A 51 9.50 -0.51 16.76
CA GLY A 51 9.96 0.79 17.27
C GLY A 51 10.74 1.64 16.24
N ASN A 52 11.32 1.04 15.20
CA ASN A 52 12.00 1.79 14.13
C ASN A 52 11.04 2.13 12.99
N ASN A 53 10.97 3.41 12.62
CA ASN A 53 10.01 3.85 11.60
C ASN A 53 10.54 3.50 10.20
N ALA A 54 9.87 2.58 9.51
CA ALA A 54 10.27 2.16 8.16
C ALA A 54 10.04 3.25 7.10
N TYR A 55 9.07 4.15 7.30
CA TYR A 55 8.66 5.12 6.28
C TYR A 55 9.80 6.03 5.77
N PRO A 56 10.53 6.79 6.62
CA PRO A 56 11.59 7.69 6.16
C PRO A 56 12.82 6.97 5.57
N LEU A 57 12.96 5.66 5.81
CA LEU A 57 14.04 4.86 5.21
C LEU A 57 13.70 4.42 3.78
N LEU A 58 12.41 4.32 3.47
CA LEU A 58 11.88 3.76 2.22
C LEU A 58 11.38 4.84 1.26
N PHE A 59 10.92 5.98 1.77
CA PHE A 59 10.33 7.07 0.99
C PHE A 59 10.94 8.42 1.36
N ASP A 60 10.86 9.36 0.43
CA ASP A 60 11.13 10.76 0.72
C ASP A 60 10.06 11.27 1.69
N ASP A 61 10.47 11.65 2.91
CA ASP A 61 9.58 12.19 3.93
C ASP A 61 9.54 13.72 3.87
N PRO A 62 8.49 14.33 3.28
CA PRO A 62 8.39 15.78 3.16
C PRO A 62 8.10 16.48 4.49
N VAL A 63 7.70 15.75 5.54
CA VAL A 63 7.34 16.32 6.85
C VAL A 63 8.53 16.25 7.79
N GLY A 64 9.28 15.15 7.79
CA GLY A 64 10.54 15.02 8.52
C GLY A 64 10.40 15.12 10.05
N ILE A 65 9.22 14.77 10.58
CA ILE A 65 8.94 14.77 12.02
C ILE A 65 9.01 13.32 12.51
N ASP A 66 9.78 13.08 13.57
CA ASP A 66 9.85 11.76 14.19
C ASP A 66 8.55 11.47 14.95
N SER A 67 7.89 10.37 14.60
CA SER A 67 6.66 9.95 15.27
C SER A 67 6.88 9.60 16.74
N ALA A 68 8.11 9.30 17.16
CA ALA A 68 8.45 9.02 18.55
C ALA A 68 8.33 10.23 19.49
N GLU A 69 8.39 11.46 18.95
CA GLU A 69 8.20 12.69 19.73
C GLU A 69 6.80 12.77 20.38
N PHE A 70 5.86 11.94 19.91
CA PHE A 70 4.50 11.93 20.42
C PHE A 70 4.22 10.84 21.47
N ASP A 71 5.17 9.96 21.79
CA ASP A 71 4.87 8.72 22.53
C ASP A 71 4.27 8.97 23.93
N ASP A 72 4.69 10.03 24.61
CA ASP A 72 4.23 10.39 25.96
C ASP A 72 2.93 11.24 25.96
N ARG A 73 2.39 11.60 24.79
CA ARG A 73 1.22 12.48 24.69
C ARG A 73 -0.03 11.83 25.28
N GLN A 74 -0.75 12.61 26.08
CA GLN A 74 -2.00 12.21 26.73
C GLN A 74 -3.23 12.85 26.07
N ASP A 75 -3.05 14.04 25.50
CA ASP A 75 -4.07 14.85 24.83
C ASP A 75 -4.23 14.44 23.37
N VAL A 76 -4.78 13.25 23.16
CA VAL A 76 -4.85 12.61 21.84
C VAL A 76 -6.28 12.17 21.50
N SER A 77 -6.62 12.15 20.22
CA SER A 77 -7.91 11.66 19.73
C SER A 77 -7.74 10.54 18.71
N PRO A 78 -8.33 9.34 18.91
CA PRO A 78 -9.11 8.94 20.08
C PRO A 78 -8.30 8.80 21.37
N SER A 79 -8.92 9.03 22.53
CA SER A 79 -8.27 8.97 23.86
C SER A 79 -7.72 7.61 24.24
N LEU A 80 -8.13 6.53 23.56
CA LEU A 80 -7.57 5.17 23.72
C LEU A 80 -6.07 5.09 23.38
N TRP A 81 -5.53 6.11 22.70
CA TRP A 81 -4.11 6.23 22.38
C TRP A 81 -3.29 6.98 23.43
N ALA A 82 -3.92 7.58 24.46
CA ALA A 82 -3.23 8.39 25.46
C ALA A 82 -2.13 7.57 26.17
N GLY A 83 -0.87 8.02 26.07
CA GLY A 83 0.31 7.34 26.62
C GLY A 83 0.68 6.02 25.94
N ARG A 84 0.16 5.77 24.73
CA ARG A 84 0.28 4.47 24.03
C ARG A 84 0.61 4.64 22.55
N LEU A 85 1.16 5.78 22.16
CA LEU A 85 1.41 6.07 20.75
C LEU A 85 2.60 5.30 20.17
N ALA A 86 3.45 4.68 21.01
CA ALA A 86 4.42 3.69 20.57
C ALA A 86 3.77 2.34 20.19
N ASP A 87 2.56 2.05 20.69
CA ASP A 87 1.89 0.78 20.41
C ASP A 87 1.42 0.70 18.95
N HIS A 88 1.34 -0.53 18.45
CA HIS A 88 0.74 -0.81 17.16
C HIS A 88 -0.75 -1.16 17.34
N PRO A 89 -1.64 -0.75 16.41
CA PRO A 89 -3.09 -0.95 16.57
C PRO A 89 -3.50 -2.39 16.87
N THR A 90 -2.74 -3.40 16.43
CA THR A 90 -3.09 -4.80 16.71
C THR A 90 -2.87 -5.17 18.17
N ASP A 91 -1.80 -4.70 18.83
CA ASP A 91 -1.58 -4.96 20.25
C ASP A 91 -2.62 -4.24 21.11
N VAL A 92 -3.00 -3.02 20.72
CA VAL A 92 -4.11 -2.29 21.36
C VAL A 92 -5.41 -3.11 21.28
N ILE A 93 -5.69 -3.69 20.11
CA ILE A 93 -6.87 -4.52 19.90
C ILE A 93 -6.79 -5.80 20.74
N GLU A 94 -5.65 -6.46 20.78
CA GLU A 94 -5.45 -7.68 21.56
C GLU A 94 -5.65 -7.44 23.06
N GLN A 95 -5.09 -6.35 23.58
CA GLN A 95 -5.17 -6.00 25.00
C GLN A 95 -6.57 -5.54 25.41
N LEU A 96 -7.21 -4.67 24.62
CA LEU A 96 -8.44 -3.98 25.03
C LEU A 96 -9.71 -4.61 24.43
N PHE A 97 -9.58 -5.38 23.34
CA PHE A 97 -10.69 -5.95 22.60
C PHE A 97 -10.38 -7.36 22.07
N PRO A 98 -9.97 -8.32 22.93
CA PRO A 98 -9.48 -9.65 22.52
C PRO A 98 -10.49 -10.44 21.68
N ASP A 99 -11.80 -10.22 21.85
CA ASP A 99 -12.81 -10.93 21.06
C ASP A 99 -13.14 -10.27 19.70
N ASN A 100 -12.44 -9.17 19.34
CA ASN A 100 -12.76 -8.33 18.19
C ASN A 100 -11.71 -8.31 17.08
N HIS A 101 -10.73 -9.23 17.06
CA HIS A 101 -9.69 -9.28 16.02
C HIS A 101 -10.26 -9.37 14.59
N SER A 102 -11.41 -10.02 14.42
CA SER A 102 -12.09 -10.17 13.12
C SER A 102 -13.14 -9.07 12.85
N ASN A 103 -13.37 -8.15 13.79
CA ASN A 103 -14.42 -7.14 13.67
C ASN A 103 -13.98 -6.03 12.70
N PRO A 104 -14.62 -5.89 11.52
CA PRO A 104 -14.22 -4.90 10.53
C PRO A 104 -14.46 -3.46 10.97
N PHE A 105 -15.18 -3.22 12.06
CA PHE A 105 -15.48 -1.90 12.61
C PHE A 105 -14.55 -1.48 13.74
N ILE A 106 -13.65 -2.36 14.20
CA ILE A 106 -12.80 -2.06 15.37
C ILE A 106 -11.93 -0.83 15.18
N TYR A 107 -11.51 -0.55 13.93
CA TYR A 107 -10.77 0.66 13.59
C TYR A 107 -11.46 1.95 13.95
N ARG A 108 -12.79 1.98 13.97
CA ARG A 108 -13.55 3.18 14.36
C ARG A 108 -13.31 3.59 15.81
N LYS A 109 -12.86 2.66 16.67
CA LYS A 109 -12.49 2.98 18.06
C LYS A 109 -11.07 3.56 18.17
N LEU A 110 -10.18 3.19 17.25
CA LEU A 110 -8.75 3.53 17.29
C LEU A 110 -8.35 4.51 16.19
N SER A 111 -9.31 5.12 15.51
CA SER A 111 -9.10 6.10 14.45
C SER A 111 -10.03 7.28 14.63
N VAL A 112 -9.62 8.45 14.15
CA VAL A 112 -10.48 9.62 14.01
C VAL A 112 -11.79 9.29 13.30
N ASP A 113 -12.85 10.01 13.66
CA ASP A 113 -14.12 9.95 12.95
C ASP A 113 -13.94 10.50 11.53
N LEU A 114 -14.10 9.63 10.52
CA LEU A 114 -13.98 10.01 9.12
C LEU A 114 -15.04 11.04 8.70
N ALA A 115 -16.21 11.05 9.34
CA ALA A 115 -17.27 12.02 9.05
C ALA A 115 -16.98 13.40 9.65
N ARG A 116 -16.19 13.46 10.73
CA ARG A 116 -15.83 14.67 11.47
C ARG A 116 -14.35 14.60 11.91
N PRO A 117 -13.41 14.74 10.98
CA PRO A 117 -11.98 14.52 11.27
C PRO A 117 -11.32 15.67 12.03
N VAL A 118 -12.06 16.76 12.30
CA VAL A 118 -11.62 17.84 13.16
C VAL A 118 -11.80 17.39 14.60
N ALA A 119 -10.74 16.86 15.20
CA ALA A 119 -10.66 16.63 16.64
C ALA A 119 -10.30 17.93 17.36
N ASP A 120 -10.72 18.05 18.62
CA ASP A 120 -10.40 19.21 19.47
C ASP A 120 -8.95 19.18 20.00
N THR A 121 -8.30 18.00 19.99
CA THR A 121 -6.93 17.81 20.46
C THR A 121 -5.89 18.18 19.41
N ASP A 122 -4.71 18.64 19.81
CA ASP A 122 -3.63 18.98 18.87
C ASP A 122 -3.06 17.75 18.14
N LEU A 123 -3.19 16.56 18.73
CA LEU A 123 -2.80 15.30 18.11
C LEU A 123 -4.02 14.39 17.86
N ALA A 124 -4.15 13.92 16.62
CA ALA A 124 -5.18 12.99 16.21
C ALA A 124 -4.55 11.75 15.57
N VAL A 125 -5.19 10.59 15.68
CA VAL A 125 -4.66 9.31 15.15
C VAL A 125 -5.61 8.75 14.10
N PHE A 126 -5.08 8.49 12.91
CA PHE A 126 -5.77 7.73 11.88
C PHE A 126 -5.15 6.34 11.76
N TRP A 127 -6.02 5.33 11.73
CA TRP A 127 -5.65 3.96 11.39
C TRP A 127 -6.77 3.25 10.64
N SER A 128 -6.42 2.50 9.60
CA SER A 128 -7.32 1.55 8.97
C SER A 128 -6.54 0.49 8.20
N TYR A 129 -7.01 -0.76 8.26
CA TYR A 129 -6.42 -1.84 7.47
C TYR A 129 -6.63 -1.69 5.96
N LEU A 130 -7.73 -1.05 5.54
CA LEU A 130 -8.08 -0.81 4.14
C LEU A 130 -8.33 0.68 3.89
N PRO A 131 -8.06 1.19 2.66
CA PRO A 131 -8.32 2.58 2.32
C PRO A 131 -9.80 2.93 2.51
N LYS A 132 -10.07 4.13 3.05
CA LYS A 132 -11.44 4.64 3.29
C LYS A 132 -11.77 5.85 2.43
N MET A 133 -11.08 6.00 1.30
CA MET A 133 -11.26 7.07 0.32
C MET A 133 -12.73 7.32 -0.06
N ALA A 134 -13.52 6.27 -0.29
CA ALA A 134 -14.94 6.41 -0.63
C ALA A 134 -15.76 7.15 0.44
N ARG A 135 -15.38 7.02 1.72
CA ARG A 135 -16.07 7.66 2.85
C ARG A 135 -15.70 9.13 3.01
N ILE A 136 -14.49 9.53 2.62
CA ILE A 136 -13.98 10.89 2.81
C ILE A 136 -14.05 11.75 1.55
N ARG A 137 -14.32 11.13 0.38
CA ARG A 137 -14.28 11.78 -0.94
C ARG A 137 -15.03 13.11 -0.99
N ARG A 138 -16.23 13.19 -0.41
CA ARG A 138 -17.05 14.41 -0.45
C ARG A 138 -16.36 15.58 0.26
N GLN A 139 -15.74 15.34 1.41
CA GLN A 139 -15.01 16.37 2.16
C GLN A 139 -13.74 16.77 1.43
N VAL A 140 -12.99 15.78 0.91
CA VAL A 140 -11.77 16.04 0.14
C VAL A 140 -12.06 16.91 -1.08
N GLN A 141 -13.16 16.67 -1.80
CA GLN A 141 -13.55 17.48 -2.96
C GLN A 141 -13.96 18.92 -2.62
N GLN A 142 -14.16 19.26 -1.35
CA GLN A 142 -14.39 20.65 -0.93
C GLN A 142 -13.09 21.44 -0.88
N LEU A 143 -11.94 20.78 -0.68
CA LEU A 143 -10.63 21.41 -0.71
C LEU A 143 -10.35 21.96 -2.12
N PRO A 144 -9.89 23.22 -2.26
CA PRO A 144 -9.61 23.82 -3.56
C PRO A 144 -8.67 22.99 -4.44
N ALA A 145 -7.65 22.36 -3.84
CA ALA A 145 -6.65 21.56 -4.54
C ALA A 145 -7.21 20.28 -5.19
N TYR A 146 -8.36 19.78 -4.75
CA TYR A 146 -8.93 18.50 -5.19
C TYR A 146 -10.30 18.63 -5.88
N ARG A 147 -10.80 19.86 -6.02
CA ARG A 147 -12.11 20.10 -6.64
C ARG A 147 -12.10 19.65 -8.10
N GLY A 148 -13.10 18.85 -8.47
CA GLY A 148 -13.25 18.34 -9.84
C GLY A 148 -12.35 17.15 -10.18
N LEU A 149 -11.37 16.81 -9.35
CA LEU A 149 -10.51 15.65 -9.58
C LEU A 149 -11.25 14.33 -9.30
N SER A 150 -10.94 13.32 -10.10
CA SER A 150 -11.33 11.94 -9.85
C SER A 150 -10.58 11.38 -8.64
N THR A 151 -11.12 10.29 -8.07
CA THR A 151 -10.50 9.61 -6.94
C THR A 151 -9.07 9.15 -7.24
N SER A 152 -8.81 8.66 -8.46
CA SER A 152 -7.48 8.22 -8.88
C SER A 152 -6.51 9.41 -9.01
N GLU A 153 -6.96 10.55 -9.53
CA GLU A 153 -6.13 11.77 -9.60
C GLU A 153 -5.78 12.31 -8.21
N ILE A 154 -6.75 12.34 -7.28
CA ILE A 154 -6.52 12.72 -5.88
C ILE A 154 -5.50 11.78 -5.24
N THR A 155 -5.71 10.47 -5.39
CA THR A 155 -4.82 9.43 -4.85
C THR A 155 -3.41 9.60 -5.38
N ARG A 156 -3.25 9.79 -6.70
CA ARG A 156 -1.95 10.04 -7.33
C ARG A 156 -1.26 11.29 -6.81
N ASN A 157 -1.98 12.39 -6.64
CA ASN A 157 -1.41 13.63 -6.10
C ASN A 157 -0.76 13.40 -4.73
N VAL A 158 -1.43 12.63 -3.85
CA VAL A 158 -0.87 12.28 -2.54
C VAL A 158 0.31 11.31 -2.67
N LEU A 159 0.19 10.29 -3.53
CA LEU A 159 1.27 9.33 -3.80
C LEU A 159 2.55 10.04 -4.26
N THR A 160 2.46 11.02 -5.17
CA THR A 160 3.62 11.77 -5.66
C THR A 160 4.28 12.66 -4.60
N ARG A 161 3.53 13.04 -3.56
CA ARG A 161 4.03 13.93 -2.50
C ARG A 161 4.66 13.18 -1.34
N TYR A 162 4.10 12.02 -0.97
CA TYR A 162 4.47 11.28 0.24
C TYR A 162 5.04 9.89 -0.02
N PHE A 163 4.95 9.36 -1.24
CA PHE A 163 5.37 7.99 -1.53
C PHE A 163 6.37 7.93 -2.68
N THR A 164 7.21 8.95 -2.82
CA THR A 164 8.36 8.86 -3.73
C THR A 164 9.41 7.95 -3.09
N PRO A 165 9.74 6.78 -3.67
CA PRO A 165 10.68 5.84 -3.05
C PRO A 165 12.08 6.41 -2.96
N ASN A 166 12.90 5.92 -2.04
CA ASN A 166 14.30 6.33 -1.90
C ASN A 166 15.13 6.11 -3.18
N ASN A 167 16.34 6.70 -3.22
CA ASN A 167 17.24 6.61 -4.38
C ASN A 167 17.60 5.18 -4.80
N ARG A 168 17.74 4.26 -3.84
CA ARG A 168 18.14 2.86 -4.13
C ARG A 168 17.04 2.15 -4.91
N VAL A 169 15.78 2.27 -4.46
CA VAL A 169 14.61 1.72 -5.15
C VAL A 169 14.46 2.35 -6.53
N ARG A 170 14.54 3.69 -6.63
CA ARG A 170 14.43 4.40 -7.93
C ARG A 170 15.49 3.95 -8.93
N ALA A 171 16.74 3.84 -8.51
CA ALA A 171 17.84 3.40 -9.37
C ALA A 171 17.63 1.96 -9.87
N ARG A 172 17.18 1.06 -8.99
CA ARG A 172 16.89 -0.33 -9.36
C ARG A 172 15.71 -0.45 -10.32
N VAL A 173 14.64 0.31 -10.13
CA VAL A 173 13.51 0.37 -11.06
C VAL A 173 13.96 0.87 -12.44
N GLN A 174 14.77 1.93 -12.46
CA GLN A 174 15.34 2.45 -13.71
C GLN A 174 16.19 1.39 -14.41
N GLU A 175 17.08 0.69 -13.70
CA GLU A 175 17.91 -0.40 -14.24
C GLU A 175 17.06 -1.51 -14.88
N VAL A 176 16.00 -1.95 -14.20
CA VAL A 176 15.12 -3.03 -14.69
C VAL A 176 14.40 -2.63 -15.98
N LEU A 177 13.92 -1.39 -16.04
CA LEU A 177 13.14 -0.85 -17.17
C LEU A 177 13.99 -0.25 -18.29
N LYS A 178 15.30 -0.07 -18.07
CA LYS A 178 16.21 0.55 -19.03
C LYS A 178 16.25 -0.24 -20.35
N ASP A 179 16.18 0.49 -21.46
CA ASP A 179 16.29 -0.03 -22.82
C ASP A 179 15.28 -1.15 -23.18
N ARG A 180 14.21 -1.30 -22.39
CA ARG A 180 13.16 -2.29 -22.65
C ARG A 180 12.22 -1.78 -23.73
N LYS A 181 11.96 -2.64 -24.73
CA LYS A 181 10.97 -2.37 -25.78
C LYS A 181 9.58 -2.20 -25.16
N ARG A 182 8.89 -1.13 -25.55
CA ARG A 182 7.50 -0.86 -25.16
C ARG A 182 6.53 -1.46 -26.19
N PRO A 183 5.33 -1.89 -25.80
CA PRO A 183 4.79 -1.90 -24.43
C PRO A 183 5.34 -3.07 -23.58
N ILE A 184 5.35 -2.90 -22.25
CA ILE A 184 5.71 -3.92 -21.26
C ILE A 184 4.44 -4.43 -20.55
N ILE A 185 4.31 -5.75 -20.44
CA ILE A 185 3.23 -6.41 -19.71
C ILE A 185 3.70 -6.67 -18.29
N GLY A 186 3.21 -5.92 -17.31
CA GLY A 186 3.41 -6.20 -15.89
C GLY A 186 2.47 -7.30 -15.42
N VAL A 187 2.98 -8.27 -14.66
CA VAL A 187 2.22 -9.39 -14.11
C VAL A 187 2.52 -9.47 -12.62
N HIS A 188 1.49 -9.44 -11.79
CA HIS A 188 1.64 -9.59 -10.34
C HIS A 188 0.93 -10.83 -9.81
N ILE A 189 1.70 -11.70 -9.17
CA ILE A 189 1.24 -12.97 -8.60
C ILE A 189 1.72 -13.09 -7.16
N ARG A 190 0.82 -12.85 -6.21
CA ARG A 190 1.01 -13.21 -4.81
C ARG A 190 0.52 -14.64 -4.63
N TYR A 191 1.42 -15.61 -4.46
CA TYR A 191 1.08 -17.03 -4.47
C TYR A 191 1.12 -17.65 -3.07
N THR A 192 2.09 -17.27 -2.24
CA THR A 192 2.32 -17.92 -0.94
C THR A 192 1.13 -17.81 0.02
N ASP A 193 0.48 -16.64 0.09
CA ASP A 193 -0.67 -16.43 0.99
C ASP A 193 -2.04 -16.52 0.29
N ARG A 194 -2.06 -16.49 -1.04
CA ARG A 194 -3.29 -16.43 -1.85
C ARG A 194 -3.12 -17.27 -3.11
N LYS A 195 -3.79 -18.42 -3.14
CA LYS A 195 -3.85 -19.26 -4.36
C LYS A 195 -4.72 -18.59 -5.42
N VAL A 196 -4.09 -17.70 -6.18
CA VAL A 196 -4.66 -17.13 -7.40
C VAL A 196 -4.63 -18.19 -8.50
N SER A 197 -5.63 -18.20 -9.39
CA SER A 197 -5.66 -19.14 -10.53
C SER A 197 -4.56 -18.79 -11.54
N LEU A 198 -3.42 -19.49 -11.45
CA LEU A 198 -2.29 -19.33 -12.38
C LEU A 198 -2.72 -19.56 -13.84
N ASP A 199 -3.62 -20.51 -14.10
CA ASP A 199 -4.12 -20.78 -15.45
C ASP A 199 -4.80 -19.56 -16.08
N ARG A 200 -5.59 -18.81 -15.30
CA ARG A 200 -6.22 -17.59 -15.79
C ARG A 200 -5.20 -16.51 -16.08
N ILE A 201 -4.18 -16.37 -15.23
CA ILE A 201 -3.09 -15.42 -15.48
C ILE A 201 -2.35 -15.79 -16.76
N PHE A 202 -1.98 -17.06 -16.92
CA PHE A 202 -1.33 -17.53 -18.13
C PHE A 202 -2.16 -17.27 -19.38
N HIS A 203 -3.47 -17.50 -19.31
CA HIS A 203 -4.37 -17.22 -20.42
C HIS A 203 -4.41 -15.73 -20.79
N GLU A 204 -4.56 -14.84 -19.80
CA GLU A 204 -4.58 -13.38 -20.03
C GLU A 204 -3.24 -12.86 -20.59
N VAL A 205 -2.12 -13.38 -20.09
CA VAL A 205 -0.77 -13.02 -20.58
C VAL A 205 -0.58 -13.53 -22.01
N ALA A 206 -0.97 -14.78 -22.30
CA ALA A 206 -0.90 -15.33 -23.66
C ALA A 206 -1.73 -14.50 -24.66
N GLY A 207 -2.97 -14.13 -24.32
CA GLY A 207 -3.80 -13.30 -25.18
C GLY A 207 -3.29 -11.86 -25.36
N LEU A 208 -2.50 -11.34 -24.42
CA LEU A 208 -1.77 -10.07 -24.64
C LEU A 208 -0.56 -10.27 -25.55
N ARG A 209 0.19 -11.36 -25.38
CA ARG A 209 1.37 -11.71 -26.21
C ARG A 209 1.00 -12.03 -27.66
N GLU A 210 -0.16 -12.63 -27.92
CA GLU A 210 -0.65 -12.82 -29.29
C GLU A 210 -0.84 -11.49 -30.03
N ARG A 211 -1.30 -10.45 -29.31
CA ARG A 211 -1.50 -9.10 -29.87
C ARG A 211 -0.22 -8.28 -29.88
N MET A 212 0.73 -8.59 -29.00
CA MET A 212 1.98 -7.87 -28.81
C MET A 212 3.15 -8.88 -28.68
N PRO A 213 3.56 -9.55 -29.78
CA PRO A 213 4.49 -10.69 -29.73
C PRO A 213 5.91 -10.36 -29.25
N ASP A 214 6.28 -9.08 -29.24
CA ASP A 214 7.60 -8.64 -28.78
C ASP A 214 7.57 -7.98 -27.40
N ALA A 215 6.38 -7.79 -26.81
CA ALA A 215 6.22 -7.10 -25.53
C ALA A 215 6.93 -7.88 -24.41
N PRO A 216 7.92 -7.30 -23.71
CA PRO A 216 8.52 -7.93 -22.54
C PRO A 216 7.47 -8.15 -21.45
N ILE A 217 7.69 -9.18 -20.63
CA ILE A 217 6.84 -9.46 -19.47
C ILE A 217 7.65 -9.15 -18.22
N PHE A 218 7.21 -8.20 -17.40
CA PHE A 218 7.75 -8.04 -16.05
C PHE A 218 6.91 -8.85 -15.07
N LEU A 219 7.53 -9.80 -14.36
CA LEU A 219 6.86 -10.64 -13.38
C LEU A 219 7.29 -10.26 -11.96
N ALA A 220 6.31 -9.82 -11.16
CA ALA A 220 6.44 -9.63 -9.71
C ALA A 220 5.73 -10.80 -9.00
N THR A 221 6.51 -11.66 -8.34
CA THR A 221 5.99 -12.78 -7.57
C THR A 221 6.84 -13.06 -6.32
N ASP A 222 6.24 -13.74 -5.35
CA ASP A 222 6.85 -14.18 -4.10
C ASP A 222 7.27 -15.67 -4.13
N ASN A 223 7.03 -16.38 -5.24
CA ASN A 223 7.23 -17.83 -5.33
C ASN A 223 8.15 -18.23 -6.50
N GLN A 224 9.14 -19.07 -6.20
CA GLN A 224 10.13 -19.52 -7.17
C GLN A 224 9.53 -20.38 -8.30
N ARG A 225 8.60 -21.30 -7.98
CA ARG A 225 8.00 -22.19 -8.99
C ARG A 225 7.14 -21.41 -9.99
N VAL A 226 6.47 -20.35 -9.54
CA VAL A 226 5.74 -19.43 -10.42
C VAL A 226 6.71 -18.75 -11.38
N GLN A 227 7.86 -18.27 -10.91
CA GLN A 227 8.87 -17.66 -11.76
C GLN A 227 9.41 -18.65 -12.81
N GLU A 228 9.76 -19.87 -12.40
CA GLU A 228 10.22 -20.93 -13.30
C GLU A 228 9.18 -21.28 -14.35
N SER A 229 7.91 -21.42 -13.95
CA SER A 229 6.79 -21.71 -14.85
C SER A 229 6.55 -20.59 -15.87
N PHE A 230 6.74 -19.33 -15.49
CA PHE A 230 6.66 -18.21 -16.41
C PHE A 230 7.80 -18.22 -17.43
N ARG A 231 9.04 -18.43 -16.97
CA ARG A 231 10.22 -18.51 -17.85
C ARG A 231 10.18 -19.69 -18.81
N SER A 232 9.57 -20.81 -18.41
CA SER A 232 9.39 -21.96 -19.32
C SER A 232 8.30 -21.74 -20.36
N LYS A 233 7.31 -20.88 -20.08
CA LYS A 233 6.11 -20.70 -20.91
C LYS A 233 6.19 -19.48 -21.82
N PHE A 234 6.93 -18.46 -21.44
CA PHE A 234 7.08 -17.23 -22.21
C PHE A 234 8.55 -16.82 -22.31
N ASP A 235 8.93 -16.35 -23.49
CA ASP A 235 10.21 -15.68 -23.70
C ASP A 235 10.17 -14.24 -23.17
N ASN A 236 11.34 -13.65 -22.97
CA ASN A 236 11.52 -12.24 -22.57
C ASN A 236 10.80 -11.88 -21.24
N VAL A 237 10.91 -12.78 -20.26
CA VAL A 237 10.43 -12.57 -18.89
C VAL A 237 11.51 -11.89 -18.05
N ILE A 238 11.21 -10.69 -17.59
CA ILE A 238 12.01 -9.86 -16.70
C ILE A 238 11.53 -10.10 -15.27
N VAL A 239 12.48 -10.31 -14.36
CA VAL A 239 12.26 -10.39 -12.91
C VAL A 239 13.38 -9.62 -12.22
N ILE A 240 13.17 -9.27 -10.95
CA ILE A 240 14.24 -8.78 -10.10
C ILE A 240 14.87 -9.94 -9.34
N GLU A 241 16.19 -9.89 -9.12
CA GLU A 241 16.86 -10.85 -8.26
C GLU A 241 16.59 -10.51 -6.79
N LYS A 242 15.98 -11.45 -6.07
CA LYS A 242 15.60 -11.35 -4.66
C LYS A 242 15.36 -12.74 -4.06
N ALA A 243 15.24 -12.82 -2.74
CA ALA A 243 14.78 -14.04 -2.08
C ALA A 243 13.34 -14.36 -2.50
N LEU A 244 13.07 -15.63 -2.77
CA LEU A 244 11.74 -16.15 -3.15
C LEU A 244 11.38 -17.32 -2.24
N GLY A 245 10.08 -17.49 -2.00
CA GLY A 245 9.56 -18.61 -1.24
C GLY A 245 9.42 -19.84 -2.13
N ASP A 246 9.31 -21.00 -1.50
CA ASP A 246 8.91 -22.24 -2.15
C ASP A 246 7.43 -22.55 -1.86
N ASP A 247 6.92 -23.69 -2.32
CA ASP A 247 5.51 -24.09 -2.10
C ASP A 247 5.21 -24.49 -0.64
N VAL A 248 6.24 -24.57 0.21
CA VAL A 248 6.12 -25.03 1.60
C VAL A 248 6.19 -23.86 2.58
N ASN A 249 6.96 -22.81 2.26
CA ASN A 249 7.20 -21.67 3.13
C ASN A 249 6.72 -20.36 2.49
N SER A 250 5.77 -19.68 3.12
CA SER A 250 5.51 -18.26 2.80
C SER A 250 6.70 -17.43 3.25
N LEU A 251 7.15 -16.49 2.40
CA LEU A 251 8.27 -15.59 2.72
C LEU A 251 8.05 -14.84 4.05
N HIS A 252 6.79 -14.58 4.38
CA HIS A 252 6.37 -13.83 5.56
C HIS A 252 6.29 -14.64 6.86
N GLU A 253 6.31 -15.98 6.81
CA GLU A 253 6.04 -16.80 8.01
C GLU A 253 7.32 -17.35 8.66
N HIS A 254 8.42 -17.59 7.93
CA HIS A 254 9.56 -18.35 8.49
C HIS A 254 10.98 -17.93 8.07
N VAL A 255 11.16 -16.77 7.44
CA VAL A 255 12.51 -16.29 7.11
C VAL A 255 12.87 -15.11 8.01
N VAL A 256 13.79 -15.33 8.96
CA VAL A 256 14.53 -14.21 9.55
C VAL A 256 15.31 -13.59 8.40
N HIS A 257 14.86 -12.45 7.91
CA HIS A 257 15.59 -11.74 6.88
C HIS A 257 16.86 -11.17 7.50
N ASP A 258 18.01 -11.56 6.95
CA ASP A 258 19.30 -11.00 7.34
C ASP A 258 19.34 -9.47 7.13
N ASP A 259 18.51 -8.95 6.22
CA ASP A 259 18.34 -7.53 5.94
C ASP A 259 16.85 -7.20 5.62
N PRO A 260 16.02 -6.87 6.64
CA PRO A 260 14.60 -6.60 6.45
C PRO A 260 14.36 -5.31 5.64
N LEU A 261 15.27 -4.33 5.71
CA LEU A 261 15.17 -3.11 4.91
C LEU A 261 15.35 -3.42 3.43
N ARG A 262 16.32 -4.27 3.08
CA ARG A 262 16.52 -4.68 1.69
C ARG A 262 15.33 -5.47 1.13
N GLU A 263 14.69 -6.32 1.92
CA GLU A 263 13.49 -7.02 1.46
C GLU A 263 12.30 -6.09 1.29
N ALA A 264 12.15 -5.10 2.18
CA ALA A 264 11.21 -4.02 2.02
C ALA A 264 11.47 -3.23 0.72
N GLU A 265 12.73 -2.91 0.42
CA GLU A 265 13.14 -2.28 -0.83
C GLU A 265 12.84 -3.15 -2.05
N ASN A 266 13.11 -4.46 -2.02
CA ASN A 266 12.78 -5.40 -3.11
C ASN A 266 11.29 -5.37 -3.44
N ALA A 267 10.43 -5.38 -2.41
CA ALA A 267 8.99 -5.29 -2.61
C ALA A 267 8.56 -3.94 -3.20
N LEU A 268 9.23 -2.83 -2.85
CA LEU A 268 8.99 -1.54 -3.50
C LEU A 268 9.50 -1.51 -4.93
N VAL A 269 10.64 -2.12 -5.24
CA VAL A 269 11.13 -2.24 -6.61
C VAL A 269 10.11 -2.97 -7.48
N ASP A 270 9.56 -4.09 -7.01
CA ASP A 270 8.47 -4.78 -7.73
C ASP A 270 7.26 -3.87 -7.96
N MET A 271 6.77 -3.19 -6.92
CA MET A 271 5.59 -2.33 -7.03
C MET A 271 5.82 -1.19 -8.02
N TRP A 272 6.98 -0.53 -7.98
CA TRP A 272 7.29 0.60 -8.86
C TRP A 272 7.66 0.15 -10.27
N THR A 273 8.27 -1.03 -10.46
CA THR A 273 8.48 -1.57 -11.80
C THR A 273 7.14 -1.98 -12.43
N LEU A 274 6.20 -2.58 -11.68
CA LEU A 274 4.82 -2.81 -12.15
C LEU A 274 4.14 -1.49 -12.53
N ALA A 275 4.30 -0.44 -11.70
CA ALA A 275 3.76 0.88 -11.99
C ALA A 275 4.37 1.49 -13.26
N GLY A 276 5.62 1.15 -13.59
CA GLY A 276 6.29 1.56 -14.82
C GLY A 276 5.88 0.76 -16.06
N CYS A 277 5.00 -0.24 -15.97
CA CYS A 277 4.53 -1.05 -17.10
C CYS A 277 3.34 -0.42 -17.84
N ASP A 278 3.10 -0.82 -19.09
CA ASP A 278 2.02 -0.28 -19.94
C ASP A 278 0.70 -1.06 -19.77
N TRP A 279 0.82 -2.34 -19.42
CA TRP A 279 -0.28 -3.25 -19.11
C TRP A 279 -0.06 -3.87 -17.73
N LEU A 280 -1.15 -4.21 -17.05
CA LEU A 280 -1.09 -4.90 -15.77
C LEU A 280 -2.05 -6.10 -15.76
N VAL A 281 -1.52 -7.30 -15.62
CA VAL A 281 -2.27 -8.52 -15.34
C VAL A 281 -2.17 -8.82 -13.85
N HIS A 282 -3.29 -8.80 -13.15
CA HIS A 282 -3.29 -8.91 -11.69
C HIS A 282 -4.63 -9.37 -11.15
N SER A 283 -4.64 -9.73 -9.86
CA SER A 283 -5.88 -9.84 -9.07
C SER A 283 -6.22 -8.49 -8.45
N ARG A 284 -7.47 -8.03 -8.57
CA ARG A 284 -7.95 -6.83 -7.84
C ARG A 284 -7.95 -6.95 -6.32
N HIS A 285 -7.74 -8.14 -5.76
CA HIS A 285 -7.63 -8.34 -4.32
C HIS A 285 -6.27 -7.97 -3.76
N SER A 286 -5.26 -7.92 -4.63
CA SER A 286 -3.96 -7.44 -4.26
C SER A 286 -3.98 -5.92 -4.23
N THR A 287 -4.06 -5.34 -3.03
CA THR A 287 -3.87 -3.89 -2.85
C THR A 287 -2.50 -3.45 -3.34
N PHE A 288 -1.52 -4.35 -3.40
CA PHE A 288 -0.21 -4.11 -4.01
C PHE A 288 -0.35 -3.76 -5.50
N SER A 289 -1.12 -4.54 -6.26
CA SER A 289 -1.37 -4.26 -7.68
C SER A 289 -2.25 -3.03 -7.90
N VAL A 290 -3.22 -2.80 -7.01
CA VAL A 290 -4.04 -1.59 -7.05
C VAL A 290 -3.18 -0.35 -6.82
N ALA A 291 -2.27 -0.38 -5.84
CA ALA A 291 -1.31 0.69 -5.60
C ALA A 291 -0.41 0.91 -6.81
N ALA A 292 0.18 -0.15 -7.38
CA ALA A 292 0.99 -0.05 -8.59
C ALA A 292 0.24 0.60 -9.77
N ALA A 293 -1.00 0.19 -10.01
CA ALA A 293 -1.84 0.78 -11.06
C ALA A 293 -2.14 2.27 -10.84
N GLU A 294 -2.38 2.68 -9.58
CA GLU A 294 -2.58 4.09 -9.24
C GLU A 294 -1.27 4.88 -9.38
N ILE A 295 -0.14 4.39 -8.86
CA ILE A 295 1.19 5.01 -8.98
C ILE A 295 1.55 5.23 -10.46
N GLY A 296 1.37 4.20 -11.29
CA GLY A 296 1.71 4.23 -12.72
C GLY A 296 0.69 4.94 -13.59
N ALA A 297 -0.44 5.39 -13.03
CA ALA A 297 -1.60 5.87 -13.77
C ALA A 297 -2.07 4.91 -14.88
N ILE A 298 -1.92 3.60 -14.68
CA ILE A 298 -2.22 2.58 -15.69
C ILE A 298 -3.72 2.61 -15.99
N PRO A 299 -4.16 2.88 -17.23
CA PRO A 299 -5.58 2.97 -17.57
C PRO A 299 -6.32 1.66 -17.27
N LYS A 300 -7.59 1.74 -16.86
CA LYS A 300 -8.42 0.54 -16.62
C LYS A 300 -8.57 -0.35 -17.86
N SER A 301 -8.50 0.22 -19.07
CA SER A 301 -8.49 -0.52 -20.34
C SER A 301 -7.25 -1.41 -20.48
N ASN A 302 -6.17 -1.06 -19.80
CA ASN A 302 -4.88 -1.75 -19.82
C ASN A 302 -4.67 -2.67 -18.62
N GLN A 303 -5.71 -2.86 -17.80
CA GLN A 303 -5.68 -3.75 -16.64
C GLN A 303 -6.49 -5.02 -16.95
N ARG A 304 -5.85 -6.20 -16.85
CA ARG A 304 -6.49 -7.51 -16.91
C ARG A 304 -6.68 -8.04 -15.50
N ASP A 305 -7.88 -7.85 -14.98
CA ASP A 305 -8.30 -8.29 -13.67
C ASP A 305 -8.95 -9.68 -13.73
N ILE A 306 -8.18 -10.70 -13.34
CA ILE A 306 -8.59 -12.11 -13.40
C ILE A 306 -9.74 -12.48 -12.43
N ASP A 307 -10.08 -11.60 -11.49
CA ASP A 307 -11.13 -11.81 -10.49
C ASP A 307 -12.38 -10.94 -10.73
N ARG A 308 -12.44 -10.22 -11.85
CA ARG A 308 -13.51 -9.24 -12.14
C ARG A 308 -14.94 -9.81 -12.00
N HIS A 309 -15.14 -11.08 -12.34
CA HIS A 309 -16.46 -11.75 -12.36
C HIS A 309 -16.76 -12.60 -11.13
N ASN A 310 -15.90 -12.60 -10.10
CA ASN A 310 -16.15 -13.40 -8.90
C ASN A 310 -17.15 -12.67 -7.97
N ALA A 311 -18.40 -13.14 -7.92
CA ALA A 311 -19.49 -12.47 -7.21
C ALA A 311 -19.29 -12.37 -5.69
N ARG A 312 -18.76 -13.42 -5.04
CA ARG A 312 -18.43 -13.41 -3.60
C ARG A 312 -17.37 -12.35 -3.28
N VAL A 313 -16.45 -12.18 -4.22
CA VAL A 313 -15.34 -11.24 -4.19
C VAL A 313 -15.80 -9.78 -4.28
N VAL A 314 -16.77 -9.49 -5.14
CA VAL A 314 -17.35 -8.15 -5.29
C VAL A 314 -18.12 -7.75 -4.03
N LEU A 315 -18.92 -8.66 -3.46
CA LEU A 315 -19.71 -8.40 -2.26
C LEU A 315 -18.82 -8.13 -1.02
N LYS A 316 -17.76 -8.94 -0.82
CA LYS A 316 -16.80 -8.73 0.27
C LYS A 316 -16.13 -7.35 0.21
N ARG A 317 -15.76 -6.90 -1.00
CA ARG A 317 -15.13 -5.59 -1.20
C ARG A 317 -16.09 -4.44 -0.89
N TRP A 318 -17.36 -4.56 -1.25
CA TRP A 318 -18.35 -3.54 -0.95
C TRP A 318 -18.50 -3.33 0.55
N VAL A 319 -18.65 -4.42 1.31
CA VAL A 319 -18.69 -4.37 2.78
C VAL A 319 -17.40 -3.74 3.33
N GLN A 320 -16.23 -4.17 2.87
CA GLN A 320 -14.94 -3.65 3.35
C GLN A 320 -14.70 -2.16 3.04
N THR A 321 -15.28 -1.65 1.94
CA THR A 321 -15.15 -0.26 1.51
C THR A 321 -16.01 0.67 2.38
N TRP A 322 -17.18 0.20 2.81
CA TRP A 322 -18.18 1.00 3.52
C TRP A 322 -18.26 0.74 5.03
N ALA A 323 -17.79 -0.42 5.50
CA ALA A 323 -17.61 -0.71 6.92
C ALA A 323 -16.53 0.18 7.54
#